data_AF-A0A7C2BSA4-F1
#
_entry.id   AF-A0A7C2BSA4-F1
#
_cell.length_a   1.000
_cell.length_b   1.000
_cell.length_c   1.000
_cell.angle_alpha   90.00
_cell.angle_beta   90.00
_cell.angle_gamma   90.00
#
_symmetry.space_group_name_H-M   'P 1'
#
loop_
_entity.id
_entity.type
_entity.pdbx_description
1 polymer ?
#
loop_
_entity_poly.entity_id
_entity_poly.type
_entity_poly.pdbx_seq_one_letter_code
_entity_poly.pdbx_strand_id
1 'polypeptide(L)'
;MAKENHAYLRREKELPERTKYFFGQFVHGANKQILHPSDWKSFYVFIQAAHEGGTKLLQGELISLLIDNGFPEGNAESLSNIYYHGRKLLQSKMRLNYIYNRKS
;
A
#
# COMPACT_ATOMS: atom_id res chain seq x y z
N MET A 1 -31.22 13.81 27.97
CA MET A 1 -30.13 12.80 27.95
C MET A 1 -29.56 12.78 26.55
N ALA A 2 -28.30 13.19 26.42
CA ALA A 2 -27.61 13.29 25.15
C ALA A 2 -27.38 11.89 24.56
N LYS A 3 -27.80 11.69 23.31
CA LYS A 3 -27.17 10.74 22.41
C LYS A 3 -26.66 11.55 21.23
N GLU A 4 -25.53 12.21 21.47
CA GLU A 4 -24.75 12.84 20.41
C GLU A 4 -24.33 11.73 19.45
N ASN A 5 -24.88 11.81 18.23
CA ASN A 5 -24.53 10.94 17.12
C ASN A 5 -23.06 11.18 16.74
N HIS A 6 -22.15 10.44 17.36
CA HIS A 6 -20.72 10.36 17.00
C HIS A 6 -20.48 9.68 15.62
N ALA A 7 -21.44 9.72 14.70
CA ALA A 7 -21.33 9.14 13.36
C ALA A 7 -20.71 10.12 12.32
N TYR A 8 -20.41 11.36 12.70
CA TYR A 8 -20.03 12.42 11.75
C TYR A 8 -18.54 12.54 11.40
N LEU A 9 -17.65 11.64 11.84
CA LEU A 9 -16.19 11.80 11.63
C LEU A 9 -15.42 10.58 11.09
N ARG A 10 -16.09 9.61 10.46
CA ARG A 10 -15.41 8.80 9.43
C ARG A 10 -15.87 9.29 8.07
N ARG A 11 -15.25 10.37 7.58
CA ARG A 11 -15.13 10.50 6.12
C ARG A 11 -14.28 9.32 5.69
N GLU A 12 -14.91 8.22 5.30
CA GLU A 12 -14.25 7.13 4.61
C GLU A 12 -13.53 7.77 3.44
N LYS A 13 -12.21 7.89 3.58
CA LYS A 13 -11.37 8.43 2.53
C LYS A 13 -11.30 7.32 1.49
N GLU A 14 -12.29 7.31 0.61
CA GLU A 14 -12.33 6.35 -0.48
C GLU A 14 -11.02 6.47 -1.27
N LEU A 15 -10.44 5.31 -1.58
CA LEU A 15 -9.25 5.26 -2.42
C LEU A 15 -9.60 5.88 -3.78
N PRO A 16 -8.75 6.77 -4.33
CA PRO A 16 -8.92 7.23 -5.69
C PRO A 16 -9.04 6.04 -6.66
N GLU A 17 -9.90 6.15 -7.67
CA GLU A 17 -10.28 5.04 -8.56
C GLU A 17 -9.09 4.24 -9.10
N ARG A 18 -8.00 4.91 -9.52
CA ARG A 18 -6.78 4.23 -9.98
C ARG A 18 -6.13 3.39 -8.87
N THR A 19 -5.96 3.96 -7.68
CA THR A 19 -5.37 3.24 -6.54
C THR A 19 -6.28 2.10 -6.10
N LYS A 20 -7.60 2.32 -6.06
CA LYS A 20 -8.61 1.31 -5.76
C LYS A 20 -8.56 0.14 -6.75
N TYR A 21 -8.43 0.42 -8.04
CA TYR A 21 -8.31 -0.61 -9.08
C TYR A 21 -7.11 -1.54 -8.83
N PHE A 22 -5.90 -0.98 -8.67
CA PHE A 22 -4.70 -1.80 -8.47
C PHE A 22 -4.67 -2.50 -7.12
N PHE A 23 -5.23 -1.87 -6.08
CA PHE A 23 -5.46 -2.54 -4.80
C PHE A 23 -6.37 -3.75 -4.98
N GLY A 24 -7.51 -3.58 -5.66
CA GLY A 24 -8.46 -4.63 -6.01
C GLY A 24 -7.82 -5.81 -6.74
N GLN A 25 -7.00 -5.53 -7.76
CA GLN A 25 -6.26 -6.56 -8.49
C GLN A 25 -5.33 -7.37 -7.58
N PHE A 26 -4.62 -6.71 -6.68
CA PHE A 26 -3.78 -7.38 -5.69
C PHE A 26 -4.61 -8.22 -4.71
N VAL A 27 -5.61 -7.63 -4.05
CA VAL A 27 -6.39 -8.33 -3.03
C VAL A 27 -7.32 -9.40 -3.59
N HIS A 28 -7.65 -9.39 -4.88
CA HIS A 28 -8.39 -10.48 -5.49
C HIS A 28 -7.46 -11.65 -5.92
N GLY A 29 -6.28 -11.33 -6.46
CA GLY A 29 -5.37 -12.36 -7.01
C GLY A 29 -4.43 -13.01 -5.99
N ALA A 30 -4.09 -12.31 -4.90
CA ALA A 30 -3.04 -12.76 -3.99
C ALA A 30 -3.46 -13.89 -3.06
N ASN A 31 -2.55 -14.83 -2.77
CA ASN A 31 -2.72 -15.76 -1.67
C ASN A 31 -2.55 -15.01 -0.33
N LYS A 32 -3.56 -15.08 0.53
CA LYS A 32 -3.65 -14.30 1.79
C LYS A 32 -2.72 -14.80 2.90
N GLN A 33 -2.31 -16.05 2.82
CA GLN A 33 -1.47 -16.69 3.84
C GLN A 33 0.02 -16.57 3.47
N ILE A 34 0.35 -16.89 2.22
CA ILE A 34 1.73 -16.89 1.71
C ILE A 34 1.75 -16.28 0.31
N LEU A 35 2.33 -15.09 0.19
CA LEU A 35 2.41 -14.36 -1.08
C LEU A 35 3.38 -15.04 -2.06
N HIS A 36 2.88 -15.40 -3.23
CA HIS A 36 3.71 -15.89 -4.33
C HIS A 36 4.46 -14.73 -5.00
N PRO A 37 5.59 -14.94 -5.71
CA PRO A 37 6.28 -13.88 -6.45
C PRO A 37 5.39 -13.05 -7.40
N SER A 38 4.34 -13.64 -7.98
CA SER A 38 3.33 -12.92 -8.77
C SER A 38 2.50 -11.92 -7.95
N ASP A 39 2.20 -12.27 -6.71
CA ASP A 39 1.40 -11.46 -5.79
C ASP A 39 2.21 -10.25 -5.31
N TRP A 40 3.51 -10.45 -5.10
CA TRP A 40 4.44 -9.36 -4.85
C TRP A 40 4.48 -8.36 -6.00
N LYS A 41 4.48 -8.84 -7.25
CA LYS A 41 4.45 -7.96 -8.42
C LYS A 41 3.19 -7.08 -8.43
N SER A 42 2.00 -7.66 -8.21
CA SER A 42 0.76 -6.87 -8.17
C SER A 42 0.73 -5.91 -6.98
N PHE A 43 1.29 -6.31 -5.83
CA PHE A 43 1.44 -5.44 -4.67
C PHE A 43 2.35 -4.22 -4.96
N TYR A 44 3.49 -4.42 -5.63
CA TYR A 44 4.38 -3.32 -6.01
C TYR A 44 3.74 -2.38 -7.03
N VAL A 45 2.93 -2.90 -7.96
CA VAL A 45 2.15 -2.08 -8.89
C VAL A 45 1.14 -1.22 -8.13
N PHE A 46 0.47 -1.76 -7.12
CA PHE A 46 -0.40 -0.98 -6.23
C PHE A 46 0.38 0.15 -5.50
N ILE A 47 1.55 -0.15 -4.93
CA ILE A 47 2.42 0.85 -4.27
C ILE A 47 2.79 1.97 -5.24
N GLN A 48 3.18 1.62 -6.47
CA GLN A 48 3.51 2.58 -7.52
C GLN A 48 2.30 3.43 -7.90
N ALA A 49 1.13 2.81 -8.08
CA ALA A 49 -0.10 3.54 -8.42
C ALA A 49 -0.50 4.53 -7.32
N ALA A 50 -0.36 4.14 -6.06
CA ALA A 50 -0.60 5.01 -4.91
C ALA A 50 0.44 6.14 -4.78
N HIS A 51 1.69 5.90 -5.17
CA HIS A 51 2.73 6.93 -5.19
C HIS A 51 2.46 7.98 -6.28
N GLU A 52 2.28 7.53 -7.52
CA GLU A 52 2.03 8.41 -8.68
C GLU A 52 0.73 9.19 -8.55
N GLY A 53 -0.33 8.57 -8.00
CA GLY A 53 -1.61 9.23 -7.74
C GLY A 53 -1.62 10.11 -6.49
N GLY A 54 -0.51 10.20 -5.75
CA GLY A 54 -0.44 10.99 -4.50
C GLY A 54 -1.20 10.39 -3.31
N THR A 55 -1.81 9.21 -3.44
CA THR A 55 -2.62 8.55 -2.41
C THR A 55 -1.79 8.16 -1.19
N LYS A 56 -1.93 8.90 -0.09
CA LYS A 56 -1.25 8.60 1.17
C LYS A 56 -2.21 7.89 2.12
N LEU A 57 -2.07 6.57 2.19
CA LEU A 57 -2.67 5.74 3.24
C LEU A 57 -1.78 5.77 4.48
N LEU A 58 -2.40 6.00 5.62
CA LEU A 58 -1.81 5.75 6.92
C LEU A 58 -1.68 4.23 7.11
N GLN A 59 -0.74 3.84 7.98
CA GLN A 59 -0.46 2.43 8.24
C GLN A 59 -1.72 1.68 8.71
N GLY A 60 -2.44 2.26 9.69
CA GLY A 60 -3.69 1.68 10.19
C GLY A 60 -4.79 1.56 9.13
N GLU A 61 -4.88 2.50 8.19
CA GLU A 61 -5.87 2.44 7.11
C GLU A 61 -5.62 1.25 6.18
N LEU A 62 -4.36 1.03 5.78
CA LEU A 62 -4.02 -0.10 4.92
C LEU A 62 -4.12 -1.44 5.65
N ILE A 63 -3.77 -1.49 6.94
CA ILE A 63 -3.97 -2.69 7.76
C ILE A 63 -5.46 -3.07 7.78
N SER A 64 -6.35 -2.14 8.11
CA SER A 64 -7.79 -2.40 8.11
C SER A 64 -8.29 -2.86 6.74
N LEU A 65 -7.90 -2.18 5.66
CA LEU A 65 -8.29 -2.59 4.30
C LEU A 65 -7.83 -4.01 3.93
N LEU A 66 -6.64 -4.42 4.36
CA LEU A 66 -6.12 -5.77 4.10
C LEU A 66 -6.86 -6.82 4.93
N ILE A 67 -7.13 -6.55 6.21
CA ILE A 67 -7.90 -7.43 7.09
C ILE A 67 -9.33 -7.61 6.55
N ASP A 68 -9.97 -6.52 6.12
CA ASP A 68 -11.31 -6.53 5.51
C ASP A 68 -11.34 -7.36 4.21
N ASN A 69 -10.19 -7.58 3.57
CA ASN A 69 -10.00 -8.42 2.39
C ASN A 69 -9.41 -9.82 2.71
N GLY A 70 -9.47 -10.25 3.97
CA GLY A 70 -9.16 -11.60 4.41
C GLY A 70 -7.66 -11.89 4.62
N PHE A 71 -6.80 -10.87 4.69
CA PHE A 71 -5.42 -11.07 5.11
C PHE A 71 -5.34 -11.25 6.63
N PRO A 72 -4.54 -12.22 7.14
CA PRO A 72 -4.21 -12.30 8.56
C PRO A 72 -3.55 -11.01 9.06
N GLU A 73 -3.77 -10.64 10.32
CA GLU A 73 -3.26 -9.40 10.92
C GLU A 73 -1.74 -9.24 10.75
N GLY A 74 -0.95 -10.26 11.08
CA GLY A 74 0.51 -10.21 10.91
C GLY A 74 0.97 -10.00 9.46
N ASN A 75 0.23 -10.54 8.49
CA ASN A 75 0.49 -10.29 7.07
C ASN A 75 0.08 -8.87 6.68
N ALA A 76 -1.05 -8.37 7.18
CA ALA A 76 -1.52 -7.01 6.95
C ALA A 76 -0.54 -5.96 7.50
N GLU A 77 0.00 -6.15 8.71
CA GLU A 77 1.04 -5.31 9.30
C GLU A 77 2.31 -5.29 8.46
N SER A 78 2.78 -6.48 8.06
CA SER A 78 3.99 -6.64 7.24
C SER A 78 3.85 -5.95 5.88
N LEU A 79 2.72 -6.18 5.19
CA LEU A 79 2.41 -5.53 3.93
C LEU A 79 2.31 -4.01 4.10
N SER A 80 1.66 -3.53 5.16
CA SER A 80 1.55 -2.09 5.40
C SER A 80 2.90 -1.42 5.66
N ASN A 81 3.82 -2.10 6.35
CA ASN A 81 5.20 -1.63 6.52
C ASN A 81 5.91 -1.53 5.16
N ILE A 82 5.82 -2.57 4.33
CA ILE A 82 6.43 -2.59 2.99
C ILE A 82 5.84 -1.50 2.10
N TYR A 83 4.52 -1.27 2.16
CA TYR A 83 3.87 -0.17 1.45
C TYR A 83 4.46 1.19 1.83
N TYR A 84 4.59 1.45 3.13
CA TYR A 84 5.15 2.70 3.63
C TYR A 84 6.60 2.91 3.12
N HIS A 85 7.46 1.91 3.29
CA HIS A 85 8.84 1.98 2.85
C HIS A 85 8.98 2.05 1.32
N GLY A 86 8.15 1.30 0.59
CA GLY A 86 8.12 1.33 -0.87
C GLY A 86 7.76 2.70 -1.41
N ARG A 87 6.77 3.38 -0.80
CA ARG A 87 6.46 4.76 -1.20
C ARG A 87 7.55 5.76 -0.83
N LYS A 88 8.22 5.59 0.32
CA LYS A 88 9.38 6.40 0.70
C LYS A 88 10.54 6.22 -0.27
N LEU A 89 10.80 4.99 -0.72
CA LEU A 89 11.80 4.67 -1.73
C LEU A 89 11.49 5.36 -3.07
N LEU A 90 10.23 5.32 -3.51
CA LEU A 90 9.81 6.00 -4.75
C LEU A 90 9.91 7.53 -4.62
N GLN A 91 9.64 8.08 -3.44
CA GLN A 91 9.81 9.51 -3.15
C GLN A 91 11.29 9.91 -3.10
N SER A 92 12.16 9.04 -2.59
CA SER A 92 13.59 9.29 -2.46
C SER A 92 14.37 9.06 -3.75
N LYS A 93 13.71 9.08 -4.92
CA LYS A 93 14.35 8.93 -6.24
C LYS A 93 15.47 9.95 -6.42
N MET A 94 16.63 9.59 -5.93
CA MET A 94 17.89 10.28 -6.10
C MET A 94 18.44 9.78 -7.43
N ARG A 95 18.80 10.69 -8.35
CA ARG A 95 19.57 10.29 -9.53
C ARG A 95 20.96 9.86 -9.05
N LEU A 96 21.19 8.56 -9.02
CA LEU A 96 22.50 8.00 -8.71
C LEU A 96 23.42 8.20 -9.92
N ASN A 97 24.14 9.34 -9.95
CA ASN A 97 25.17 9.60 -10.96
C ASN A 97 26.49 8.92 -10.56
N TYR A 98 26.47 7.59 -10.44
CA TYR A 98 27.66 6.82 -10.08
C TYR A 98 28.45 6.46 -11.35
N ILE A 99 29.62 7.06 -11.52
CA ILE A 99 30.57 6.72 -12.58
C ILE A 99 31.55 5.68 -12.01
N TYR A 100 31.41 4.43 -12.43
CA TYR A 100 32.30 3.35 -12.03
C TYR A 100 33.60 3.39 -12.87
N ASN A 101 34.70 3.84 -12.28
CA ASN A 101 36.02 3.74 -12.89
C ASN A 101 36.64 2.38 -12.55
N ARG A 102 36.57 1.43 -13.48
CA ARG A 102 37.30 0.16 -13.40
C ARG A 102 38.75 0.45 -13.81
N LYS A 103 39.67 0.50 -12.84
CA LYS A 103 41.11 0.47 -13.16
C LYS A 103 41.45 -0.93 -13.66
N SER A 104 41.90 -1.02 -14.91
CA SER A 104 42.55 -2.22 -15.48
C SER A 104 43.93 -2.43 -14.88
#